data_AF-A0A961U0F3-F1
#
_entry.id   AF-A0A961U0F3-F1
#
_cell.length_a   1.000
_cell.length_b   1.000
_cell.length_c   1.000
_cell.angle_alpha   90.00
_cell.angle_beta   90.00
_cell.angle_gamma   90.00
#
_symmetry.space_group_name_H-M   'P 1'
#
loop_
_entity.id
_entity.type
_entity.pdbx_description
1 polymer ?
#
loop_
_entity_poly.entity_id
_entity_poly.type
_entity_poly.pdbx_seq_one_letter_code
_entity_poly.pdbx_strand_id
1 'polypeptide(L)' 'MTDHLTKAESVTVTAIETSVPSLNEAREIIDRFHSMIHTRAVDDFNPWIEVASNSLVASFACGCLAPNVRACDFGFLY' A
#
# COMPACT_ATOMS: atom_id res chain seq x y z
N MET A 1 -11.88 29.39 27.96
CA MET A 1 -12.16 29.28 26.51
C MET A 1 -10.93 29.79 25.80
N THR A 2 -10.07 29.02 25.15
CA THR A 2 -9.97 27.60 24.79
C THR A 2 -8.46 27.41 24.61
N ASP A 3 -7.84 26.74 25.56
CA ASP A 3 -7.16 25.44 25.36
C ASP A 3 -5.82 25.53 24.63
N HIS A 4 -4.81 24.97 25.27
CA HIS A 4 -3.43 24.89 24.82
C HIS A 4 -3.36 23.95 23.60
N LEU A 5 -3.53 24.52 22.40
CA LEU A 5 -3.28 23.83 21.14
C LEU A 5 -1.78 23.49 21.05
N THR A 6 -1.47 22.31 21.57
CA THR A 6 -0.13 21.83 21.88
C THR A 6 0.54 21.39 20.59
N LYS A 7 1.84 21.65 20.46
CA LYS A 7 2.74 21.26 19.35
C LYS A 7 2.58 19.80 18.86
N ALA A 8 1.93 18.95 19.65
CA ALA A 8 1.53 17.58 19.31
C ALA A 8 0.49 17.49 18.16
N GLU A 9 -0.43 18.46 18.01
CA GLU A 9 -1.47 18.41 16.97
C GLU A 9 -0.95 18.79 15.57
N SER A 10 0.14 19.55 15.48
CA SER A 10 0.77 19.87 14.19
C SER A 10 1.60 18.70 13.64
N VAL A 11 2.15 17.86 14.52
CA VAL A 11 2.91 16.65 14.12
C VAL A 11 1.97 15.58 13.56
N THR A 12 0.76 15.45 14.10
CA THR A 12 -0.24 14.50 13.58
C THR A 12 -0.83 14.96 12.26
N VAL A 13 -1.11 16.26 12.07
CA VAL A 13 -1.57 16.80 10.79
C VAL A 13 -0.51 16.61 9.70
N THR A 14 0.76 16.90 9.97
CA THR A 14 1.83 16.71 8.97
C THR A 14 2.05 15.22 8.63
N ALA A 15 1.97 14.33 9.63
CA ALA A 15 2.04 12.89 9.39
C ALA A 15 0.85 12.38 8.58
N ILE A 16 -0.35 12.92 8.80
CA ILE A 16 -1.54 12.61 8.00
C ILE A 16 -1.38 13.15 6.58
N GLU A 17 -0.98 14.41 6.40
CA GLU A 17 -0.77 15.03 5.08
C GLU A 17 0.31 14.34 4.25
N THR A 18 1.31 13.73 4.90
CA THR A 18 2.37 12.95 4.23
C THR A 18 1.98 11.48 4.05
N SER A 19 1.11 10.94 4.91
CA SER A 19 0.58 9.57 4.77
C SER A 19 -0.60 9.49 3.81
N VAL A 20 -1.33 10.58 3.57
CA VAL A 20 -2.42 10.69 2.60
C VAL A 20 -1.97 10.43 1.17
N PRO A 21 -0.86 11.01 0.64
CA PRO A 21 -0.41 10.71 -0.72
C PRO A 21 0.09 9.27 -0.86
N SER A 22 0.80 8.74 0.13
CA SER A 22 1.25 7.33 0.13
C SER A 22 0.06 6.35 0.23
N LEU A 23 -0.98 6.71 1.00
CA LEU A 23 -2.22 5.94 1.08
C LEU A 23 -3.06 6.09 -0.19
N ASN A 24 -3.03 7.25 -0.84
CA ASN A 24 -3.67 7.47 -2.13
C ASN A 24 -3.02 6.58 -3.20
N GLU A 25 -1.69 6.53 -3.25
CA GLU A 25 -0.97 5.63 -4.15
C GLU A 25 -1.33 4.16 -3.88
N ALA A 26 -1.32 3.74 -2.60
CA ALA A 26 -1.73 2.40 -2.22
C ALA A 26 -3.19 2.10 -2.66
N ARG A 27 -4.09 3.07 -2.54
CA ARG A 27 -5.48 2.95 -2.99
C ARG A 27 -5.57 2.82 -4.50
N GLU A 28 -4.83 3.60 -5.27
CA GLU A 28 -4.79 3.53 -6.73
C GLU A 28 -4.28 2.16 -7.21
N ILE A 29 -3.27 1.61 -6.53
CA ILE A 29 -2.77 0.26 -6.80
C ILE A 29 -3.86 -0.80 -6.56
N ILE A 30 -4.66 -0.68 -5.49
CA ILE A 30 -5.79 -1.59 -5.23
C ILE A 30 -6.95 -1.39 -6.21
N ASP A 31 -7.24 -0.15 -6.62
CA ASP A 31 -8.29 0.13 -7.62
C ASP A 31 -7.94 -0.49 -8.97
N ARG A 32 -6.66 -0.41 -9.38
CA ARG A 32 -6.14 -1.10 -10.56
C ARG A 32 -6.33 -2.62 -10.45
N PHE A 33 -6.05 -3.20 -9.28
CA PHE A 33 -6.29 -4.63 -9.03
C PHE A 33 -7.77 -5.01 -9.18
N HIS A 34 -8.68 -4.21 -8.62
CA HIS A 34 -10.13 -4.44 -8.78
C HIS A 34 -10.57 -4.36 -10.24
N SER A 35 -10.06 -3.39 -11.00
CA SER A 35 -10.32 -3.28 -12.44
C SER A 35 -9.81 -4.51 -13.21
N MET A 36 -8.63 -5.03 -12.85
CA MET A 36 -8.07 -6.25 -13.45
C MET A 36 -8.92 -7.49 -13.15
N ILE A 37 -9.46 -7.62 -11.94
CA ILE A 37 -10.39 -8.72 -11.59
C ILE A 37 -11.64 -8.64 -12.48
N HIS A 38 -12.21 -7.45 -12.64
CA HIS A 38 -13.43 -7.26 -13.42
C HIS A 38 -13.20 -7.50 -14.93
N THR A 39 -12.06 -7.08 -15.45
CA THR A 39 -11.67 -7.25 -16.87
C THR A 39 -11.04 -8.61 -17.17
N ARG A 40 -10.72 -9.40 -16.14
CA ARG A 40 -9.97 -10.67 -16.22
C ARG A 40 -8.63 -10.49 -16.96
N ALA A 41 -7.99 -9.35 -16.76
CA ALA A 41 -6.72 -9.01 -17.40
C ALA A 41 -5.55 -9.73 -16.69
N VAL A 42 -5.35 -11.01 -17.02
CA VAL A 42 -4.27 -11.84 -16.46
C VAL A 42 -2.89 -11.33 -16.87
N ASP A 43 -2.77 -10.74 -18.06
CA ASP A 43 -1.51 -10.18 -18.57
C ASP A 43 -1.02 -8.97 -17.74
N ASP A 44 -1.97 -8.17 -17.23
CA ASP A 44 -1.69 -7.04 -16.33
C ASP A 44 -1.31 -7.46 -14.90
N PHE A 45 -1.43 -8.76 -14.55
CA PHE A 45 -1.19 -9.22 -13.19
C PHE A 45 0.27 -9.15 -12.78
N ASN A 46 1.18 -9.62 -13.62
CA ASN A 46 2.62 -9.54 -13.36
C ASN A 46 3.12 -8.09 -13.18
N PRO A 47 2.84 -7.14 -14.08
CA PRO A 47 3.28 -5.75 -13.91
C PRO A 47 2.59 -5.07 -12.71
N TRP A 48 1.37 -5.45 -12.37
CA TRP A 48 0.72 -4.94 -11.16
C TRP A 48 1.43 -5.39 -9.87
N ILE A 49 1.85 -6.66 -9.80
CA ILE A 49 2.60 -7.20 -8.67
C ILE A 49 3.93 -6.45 -8.48
N GLU A 50 4.68 -6.18 -9.55
CA GLU A 50 5.95 -5.44 -9.44
C GLU A 50 5.75 -4.06 -8.80
N VAL A 51 4.68 -3.35 -9.18
CA VAL A 51 4.34 -2.04 -8.59
C VAL A 51 3.87 -2.20 -7.14
N ALA A 52 2.98 -3.16 -6.88
CA ALA A 52 2.41 -3.37 -5.55
C ALA A 52 3.45 -3.83 -4.51
N SER A 53 4.43 -4.64 -4.92
CA SER A 53 5.56 -5.09 -4.10
C SER A 53 6.50 -3.97 -3.66
N ASN A 54 6.48 -2.81 -4.32
CA ASN A 54 7.27 -1.64 -3.96
C ASN A 54 6.49 -0.58 -3.17
N SER A 55 5.23 -0.85 -2.81
CA SER A 55 4.35 0.09 -2.10
C SER A 55 3.89 -0.46 -0.74
N LEU A 56 3.02 0.27 -0.04
CA LEU A 56 2.45 -0.12 1.26
C LEU A 56 1.63 -1.43 1.21
N VAL A 57 1.23 -1.85 0.01
CA VAL A 57 0.50 -3.10 -0.24
C VAL A 57 1.41 -4.29 -0.58
N ALA A 58 2.73 -4.17 -0.38
CA ALA A 58 3.68 -5.23 -0.74
C ALA A 58 3.38 -6.59 -0.10
N SER A 59 2.99 -6.61 1.18
CA SER A 59 2.58 -7.84 1.88
C SER A 59 1.36 -8.50 1.24
N PHE A 60 0.44 -7.70 0.70
CA PHE A 60 -0.72 -8.19 -0.04
C PHE A 60 -0.31 -8.77 -1.40
N ALA A 61 0.55 -8.07 -2.14
CA ALA A 61 1.08 -8.55 -3.43
C ALA A 61 1.83 -9.89 -3.29
N CYS A 62 2.68 -10.05 -2.28
CA CYS A 62 3.35 -11.33 -2.00
C CYS A 62 2.35 -12.45 -1.68
N GLY A 63 1.24 -12.14 -0.99
CA GLY A 63 0.15 -13.10 -0.74
C GLY A 63 -0.55 -13.56 -2.01
N CYS A 64 -0.70 -12.69 -3.01
CA CYS A 64 -1.30 -13.02 -4.30
C CYS A 64 -0.40 -13.90 -5.20
N LEU A 65 0.92 -13.83 -5.04
CA LEU A 65 1.88 -14.63 -5.80
C LEU A 65 2.02 -16.09 -5.30
N ALA A 66 1.71 -16.36 -4.03
CA ALA A 66 1.99 -17.65 -3.42
C ALA A 66 0.75 -18.57 -3.45
N PRO A 67 0.71 -19.65 -4.26
CA PRO A 67 -0.39 -20.63 -4.19
C PRO A 67 -0.41 -21.45 -2.90
N ASN A 68 0.59 -21.33 -2.02
CA ASN A 68 0.67 -22.04 -0.74
C ASN A 68 1.83 -21.50 0.11
N VAL A 69 1.45 -20.79 1.18
CA VAL A 69 2.27 -20.06 2.15
C VAL A 69 3.64 -20.69 2.48
N ARG A 70 4.70 -20.04 2.00
CA ARG A 70 5.80 -19.53 2.83
C ARG A 70 6.07 -18.14 2.29
N ALA A 71 5.47 -17.16 2.95
CA ALA A 71 5.58 -15.75 2.58
C ALA A 71 7.06 -15.44 2.32
N CYS A 72 7.31 -14.72 1.22
CA CYS A 72 8.53 -14.01 0.93
C CYS A 72 9.22 -13.66 2.26
N ASP A 73 10.34 -14.33 2.52
CA ASP A 73 11.25 -14.01 3.62
C ASP A 73 11.41 -12.49 3.58
N PHE A 74 10.95 -11.82 4.62
CA PHE A 74 10.93 -10.36 4.72
C PHE A 74 12.36 -9.89 4.98
N GLY A 75 13.25 -10.18 4.04
CA GLY A 75 14.66 -9.82 4.01
C GLY A 75 14.83 -8.39 3.50
N PHE A 76 14.32 -7.43 4.27
CA PHE A 76 14.72 -6.03 4.18
C PHE A 76 15.23 -5.53 5.55
N LEU A 77 15.95 -6.39 6.28
CA LEU A 77 16.82 -6.01 7.39
C LEU A 77 18.08 -6.89 7.42
N TYR A 78 19.02 -6.64 6.50
CA TYR A 78 20.45 -6.36 6.76
C TYR A 78 21.21 -6.23 5.43
#